data_AF-A0A4V2UTA4-F1
#
_entry.id   AF-A0A4V2UTA4-F1
#
_cell.length_a   1.000
_cell.length_b   1.000
_cell.length_c   1.000
_cell.angle_alpha   90.00
_cell.angle_beta   90.00
_cell.angle_gamma   90.00
#
_symmetry.space_group_name_H-M   'P 1'
#
loop_
_entity.id
_entity.type
_entity.pdbx_description
1 polymer ?
#
loop_
_entity_poly.entity_id
_entity_poly.type
_entity_poly.pdbx_seq_one_letter_code
_entity_poly.pdbx_strand_id
1 'polypeptide(L)'
;MIGKIDYIKEYAKELKLLNLQKKIDEFIEHGENEDLSYQEFLYKILNEEIIAKEERKKQTRLKNAGFPVIKTIEEFDFEFQKSISKRHINRLLEMDWIDKIYNLIFLGPPGVGKTHLAIALGYKAIDMGYKVSFISMDNLVYSLKTQDIMRKSKIKINKIHSSDLVIIDEIGYLPINR
;
A
#
# COMPACT_ATOMS: atom_id res chain seq x y z
N MET A 1 -33.20 -1.12 29.34
CA MET A 1 -33.02 0.17 28.65
C MET A 1 -31.70 0.10 27.93
N ILE A 2 -31.69 0.32 26.61
CA ILE A 2 -30.46 0.39 25.82
C ILE A 2 -29.67 1.61 26.31
N GLY A 3 -28.39 1.42 26.64
CA GLY A 3 -27.55 2.48 27.21
C GLY A 3 -27.15 3.49 26.13
N LYS A 4 -26.74 4.70 26.53
CA LYS A 4 -26.19 5.70 25.57
C LYS A 4 -25.00 5.14 24.76
N ILE A 5 -24.22 4.22 25.36
CA ILE A 5 -23.09 3.55 24.70
C ILE A 5 -23.54 2.70 23.51
N ASP A 6 -24.67 2.02 23.61
CA ASP A 6 -25.19 1.19 22.52
C ASP A 6 -25.59 2.06 21.32
N TYR A 7 -26.24 3.21 21.56
CA TYR A 7 -26.51 4.19 20.51
C TYR A 7 -25.22 4.73 19.88
N ILE A 8 -24.18 4.99 20.67
CA ILE A 8 -22.88 5.41 20.14
C ILE A 8 -22.29 4.33 19.23
N LYS A 9 -22.40 3.04 19.59
CA LYS A 9 -21.96 1.92 18.75
C LYS A 9 -22.75 1.85 17.43
N GLU A 10 -24.06 2.08 17.48
CA GLU A 10 -24.90 2.12 16.27
C GLU A 10 -24.56 3.30 15.36
N TYR A 11 -24.43 4.51 15.92
CA TYR A 11 -24.03 5.69 15.16
C TYR A 11 -22.62 5.57 14.58
N ALA A 12 -21.68 5.01 15.36
CA ALA A 12 -20.32 4.72 14.88
C ALA A 12 -20.34 3.76 13.68
N LYS A 13 -21.21 2.74 13.71
CA LYS A 13 -21.40 1.83 12.58
C LYS A 13 -21.94 2.55 11.34
N GLU A 14 -22.98 3.38 11.49
CA GLU A 14 -23.60 4.13 10.40
C GLU A 14 -22.60 5.12 9.76
N LEU A 15 -21.83 5.82 10.59
CA LEU A 15 -20.78 6.75 10.17
C LEU A 15 -19.46 6.08 9.74
N LYS A 16 -19.40 4.73 9.77
CA LYS A 16 -18.21 3.92 9.44
C LYS A 16 -16.97 4.25 10.30
N LEU A 17 -17.20 4.60 11.56
CA LEU A 17 -16.21 4.79 12.61
C LEU A 17 -15.91 3.44 13.27
N LEU A 18 -15.22 2.56 12.54
CA LEU A 18 -15.06 1.15 12.94
C LEU A 18 -14.17 0.98 14.18
N ASN A 19 -13.20 1.87 14.40
CA ASN A 19 -12.35 1.82 15.58
C ASN A 19 -13.16 2.23 16.81
N LEU A 20 -13.90 3.35 16.71
CA LEU A 20 -14.81 3.80 17.76
C LEU A 20 -15.85 2.73 18.12
N GLN A 21 -16.49 2.12 17.12
CA GLN A 21 -17.49 1.07 17.36
C GLN A 21 -16.93 -0.08 18.19
N LYS A 22 -15.67 -0.47 17.95
CA LYS A 22 -15.02 -1.59 18.61
C LYS A 22 -14.44 -1.24 19.98
N LYS A 23 -13.97 0.00 20.15
CA LYS A 23 -13.15 0.44 21.27
C LYS A 23 -13.78 1.52 22.15
N ILE A 24 -15.06 1.83 21.99
CA ILE A 24 -15.73 2.86 22.80
C ILE A 24 -15.56 2.63 24.31
N ASP A 25 -15.61 1.37 24.75
CA ASP A 25 -15.44 1.02 26.16
C ASP A 25 -14.00 1.35 26.64
N GLU A 26 -12.98 1.02 25.83
CA GLU A 26 -11.57 1.43 26.07
C GLU A 26 -11.45 2.96 26.11
N PHE A 27 -12.07 3.67 25.17
CA PHE A 27 -12.02 5.13 25.14
C PHE A 27 -12.58 5.73 26.42
N ILE A 28 -13.78 5.30 26.86
CA ILE A 28 -14.42 5.80 28.08
C ILE A 28 -13.51 5.57 29.29
N GLU A 29 -12.98 4.36 29.46
CA GLU A 29 -12.06 4.03 30.56
C GLU A 29 -10.81 4.92 30.54
N HIS A 30 -10.22 5.16 29.37
CA HIS A 30 -9.09 6.08 29.22
C HIS A 30 -9.46 7.53 29.56
N GLY A 31 -10.65 7.99 29.16
CA GLY A 31 -11.12 9.34 29.46
C GLY A 31 -11.34 9.58 30.96
N GLU A 32 -11.88 8.57 31.65
CA GLU A 32 -12.09 8.61 33.11
C GLU A 32 -10.77 8.55 33.88
N ASN A 33 -9.81 7.73 33.44
CA ASN A 33 -8.52 7.56 34.13
C ASN A 33 -7.54 8.73 33.90
N GLU A 34 -7.62 9.41 32.75
CA GLU A 34 -6.70 10.49 32.38
C GLU A 34 -7.26 11.90 32.70
N ASP A 35 -8.45 12.00 33.34
CA ASP A 35 -9.14 13.27 33.65
C ASP A 35 -9.21 14.23 32.43
N LEU A 36 -9.47 13.68 31.24
CA LEU A 36 -9.46 14.45 29.99
C LEU A 36 -10.60 15.46 29.94
N SER A 37 -10.31 16.66 29.43
CA SER A 37 -11.37 17.59 29.06
C SER A 37 -12.24 17.00 27.93
N TYR A 38 -13.50 17.46 27.81
CA TYR A 38 -14.39 17.00 26.74
C TYR A 38 -13.81 17.23 25.34
N GLN A 39 -13.02 18.30 25.16
CA GLN A 39 -12.35 18.61 23.90
C GLN A 39 -11.25 17.60 23.59
N GLU A 40 -10.39 17.29 24.57
CA GLU A 40 -9.30 16.32 24.42
C GLU A 40 -9.83 14.91 24.18
N PHE A 41 -10.89 14.53 24.91
CA PHE A 41 -11.54 13.24 24.76
C PHE A 41 -12.07 13.03 23.33
N LEU A 42 -12.82 14.01 22.81
CA LEU A 42 -13.36 13.96 21.46
C LEU A 42 -12.24 13.97 20.41
N TYR A 43 -11.21 14.81 20.60
CA TYR A 43 -10.04 14.85 19.73
C TYR A 43 -9.34 13.49 19.65
N LYS A 44 -9.06 12.85 20.80
CA LYS A 44 -8.36 11.55 20.88
C LYS A 44 -9.13 10.47 20.11
N ILE A 45 -10.45 10.36 20.33
CA ILE A 45 -11.32 9.41 19.63
C ILE A 45 -11.24 9.59 18.11
N LEU A 46 -11.42 10.83 17.64
CA LEU A 46 -11.45 11.11 16.21
C LEU A 46 -10.07 10.93 15.57
N ASN A 47 -9.01 11.33 16.26
CA ASN A 47 -7.63 11.16 15.80
C ASN A 47 -7.29 9.67 15.63
N GLU A 48 -7.59 8.83 16.62
CA GLU A 48 -7.36 7.39 16.53
C GLU A 48 -8.21 6.74 15.42
N GLU A 49 -9.44 7.18 15.21
CA GLU A 49 -10.26 6.69 14.09
C GLU A 49 -9.65 7.05 12.72
N ILE A 50 -9.09 8.25 12.57
CA ILE A 50 -8.40 8.65 11.33
C ILE A 50 -7.18 7.75 11.09
N ILE A 51 -6.33 7.56 12.10
CA ILE A 51 -5.15 6.68 12.03
C ILE A 51 -5.59 5.26 11.64
N ALA A 52 -6.62 4.72 12.29
CA ALA A 52 -7.14 3.39 12.00
C ALA A 52 -7.76 3.28 10.59
N LYS A 53 -8.35 4.36 10.06
CA LYS A 53 -8.85 4.42 8.67
C LYS A 53 -7.71 4.41 7.67
N GLU A 54 -6.66 5.18 7.91
CA GLU A 54 -5.47 5.24 7.04
C GLU A 54 -4.74 3.89 7.00
N GLU A 55 -4.56 3.26 8.15
CA GLU A 55 -3.92 1.94 8.23
C GLU A 55 -4.74 0.89 7.45
N ARG A 56 -6.07 0.87 7.60
CA ARG A 56 -6.93 -0.03 6.81
C ARG A 56 -6.82 0.21 5.31
N LYS A 57 -6.73 1.48 4.88
CA LYS A 57 -6.54 1.83 3.46
C LYS A 57 -5.17 1.34 2.97
N LYS A 58 -4.10 1.57 3.74
CA LYS A 58 -2.75 1.08 3.46
C LYS A 58 -2.73 -0.44 3.32
N GLN A 59 -3.29 -1.18 4.28
CA GLN A 59 -3.37 -2.65 4.23
C GLN A 59 -4.16 -3.14 3.02
N THR A 60 -5.26 -2.46 2.67
CA THR A 60 -6.04 -2.78 1.48
C THR A 60 -5.23 -2.56 0.20
N ARG A 61 -4.50 -1.45 0.08
CA ARG A 61 -3.60 -1.17 -1.04
C ARG A 61 -2.46 -2.18 -1.12
N LEU A 62 -1.85 -2.54 0.02
CA LEU A 62 -0.78 -3.53 0.10
C LEU A 62 -1.22 -4.91 -0.36
N LYS A 63 -2.35 -5.40 0.17
CA LYS A 63 -2.97 -6.64 -0.31
C LYS A 63 -3.28 -6.57 -1.80
N ASN A 64 -3.70 -5.40 -2.28
CA ASN A 64 -4.00 -5.21 -3.68
C ASN A 64 -2.75 -5.18 -4.57
N ALA A 65 -1.63 -4.65 -4.11
CA ALA A 65 -0.41 -4.62 -4.90
C ALA A 65 0.07 -6.01 -5.31
N GLY A 66 -0.18 -7.03 -4.49
CA GLY A 66 0.12 -8.42 -4.84
C GLY A 66 1.62 -8.70 -4.94
N PHE A 67 2.42 -8.04 -4.10
CA PHE A 67 3.85 -8.32 -3.98
C PHE A 67 4.08 -9.80 -3.60
N PRO A 68 5.10 -10.46 -4.16
CA PRO A 68 5.45 -11.82 -3.78
C PRO A 68 6.01 -11.90 -2.36
N VAL A 69 6.68 -10.83 -1.93
CA VAL A 69 7.24 -10.64 -0.60
C VAL A 69 7.22 -9.15 -0.27
N ILE A 70 7.11 -8.80 1.01
CA ILE A 70 7.28 -7.41 1.46
C ILE A 70 8.77 -7.15 1.62
N LYS A 71 9.26 -6.08 0.99
CA LYS A 71 10.61 -5.56 1.15
C LYS A 71 10.53 -4.07 1.37
N THR A 72 11.32 -3.57 2.31
CA THR A 72 11.43 -2.13 2.54
C THR A 72 12.80 -1.63 2.11
N ILE A 73 12.98 -0.31 2.05
CA ILE A 73 14.25 0.25 1.62
C ILE A 73 15.31 0.13 2.71
N GLU A 74 14.90 0.07 3.97
CA GLU A 74 15.76 -0.11 5.13
C GLU A 74 16.43 -1.49 5.13
N GLU A 75 15.78 -2.50 4.53
CA GLU A 75 16.34 -3.84 4.34
C GLU A 75 17.30 -3.96 3.15
N PHE A 76 17.47 -2.89 2.35
CA PHE A 76 18.32 -2.94 1.15
C PHE A 76 19.79 -2.73 1.51
N ASP A 77 20.64 -3.68 1.13
CA ASP A 77 22.08 -3.60 1.35
C ASP A 77 22.78 -2.72 0.30
N PHE A 78 23.01 -1.45 0.67
CA PHE A 78 23.73 -0.48 -0.15
C PHE A 78 25.25 -0.74 -0.19
N GLU A 79 25.82 -1.48 0.77
CA GLU A 79 27.25 -1.82 0.76
C GLU A 79 27.55 -2.90 -0.28
N PHE A 80 26.63 -3.85 -0.44
CA PHE A 80 26.69 -4.87 -1.49
C PHE A 80 26.48 -4.26 -2.89
N GLN A 81 25.55 -3.32 -3.04
CA GLN A 81 25.23 -2.68 -4.32
C GLN A 81 25.83 -1.26 -4.46
N LYS A 82 27.15 -1.21 -4.69
CA LYS A 82 27.90 0.06 -4.78
C LYS A 82 27.59 0.93 -6.01
N SER A 83 26.94 0.37 -7.04
CA SER A 83 26.64 1.12 -8.27
C SER A 83 25.46 2.11 -8.11
N ILE A 84 24.68 1.97 -7.03
CA ILE A 84 23.51 2.80 -6.77
C ILE A 84 23.83 3.77 -5.64
N SER A 85 23.81 5.07 -5.96
CA SER A 85 23.95 6.11 -4.92
C SER A 85 22.69 6.18 -4.05
N LYS A 86 22.88 6.13 -2.73
CA LYS A 86 21.82 6.37 -1.73
C LYS A 86 21.09 7.70 -1.98
N ARG A 87 21.78 8.72 -2.49
CA ARG A 87 21.19 10.01 -2.86
C ARG A 87 20.14 9.88 -3.97
N HIS A 88 20.43 9.09 -4.99
CA HIS A 88 19.49 8.87 -6.09
C HIS A 88 18.25 8.10 -5.60
N ILE A 89 18.45 7.09 -4.76
CA ILE A 89 17.31 6.34 -4.19
C ILE A 89 16.46 7.21 -3.29
N ASN A 90 17.05 8.05 -2.44
CA ASN A 90 16.28 8.98 -1.61
C ASN A 90 15.37 9.89 -2.45
N ARG A 91 15.85 10.37 -3.60
CA ARG A 91 15.01 11.13 -4.54
C ARG A 91 13.90 10.31 -5.16
N LEU A 92 14.12 9.02 -5.42
CA LEU A 92 13.04 8.13 -5.88
C LEU A 92 12.00 7.84 -4.80
N LEU A 93 12.40 7.86 -3.51
CA LEU A 93 11.49 7.67 -2.38
C LEU A 93 10.51 8.84 -2.19
N GLU A 94 10.76 9.99 -2.80
CA GLU A 94 9.85 11.14 -2.81
C GLU A 94 8.64 10.94 -3.74
N MET A 95 8.66 9.92 -4.61
CA MET A 95 7.58 9.54 -5.54
C MET A 95 7.14 10.59 -6.57
N ASP A 96 7.78 11.76 -6.59
CA ASP A 96 7.66 12.81 -7.62
C ASP A 96 7.65 12.31 -9.07
N TRP A 97 8.35 11.20 -9.33
CA TRP A 97 8.46 10.59 -10.65
C TRP A 97 7.19 9.85 -11.07
N ILE A 98 6.38 9.38 -10.12
CA ILE A 98 5.06 8.78 -10.37
C ILE A 98 4.11 9.89 -10.86
N ASP A 99 4.06 11.01 -10.15
CA ASP A 99 3.19 12.15 -10.50
C ASP A 99 3.57 12.77 -11.86
N LYS A 100 4.86 12.75 -12.19
CA LYS A 100 5.39 13.21 -13.48
C LYS A 100 5.33 12.14 -14.58
N ILE A 101 4.80 10.94 -14.29
CA ILE A 101 4.62 9.84 -15.24
C ILE A 101 5.95 9.42 -15.89
N TYR A 102 7.02 9.38 -15.09
CA TYR A 102 8.31 8.86 -15.54
C TYR A 102 8.41 7.35 -15.31
N ASN A 103 9.02 6.65 -16.25
CA ASN A 103 9.28 5.22 -16.12
C ASN A 103 10.65 4.97 -15.50
N LEU A 104 10.72 4.05 -14.55
CA LEU A 104 11.97 3.55 -13.98
C LEU A 104 12.34 2.20 -14.58
N ILE A 105 13.59 2.05 -15.00
CA ILE A 105 14.12 0.80 -15.53
C ILE A 105 15.37 0.45 -14.73
N PHE A 106 15.35 -0.70 -14.06
CA PHE A 106 16.51 -1.23 -13.36
C PHE A 106 17.28 -2.18 -14.27
N LEU A 107 18.52 -1.81 -14.60
CA LEU A 107 19.43 -2.60 -15.42
C LEU A 107 20.59 -3.12 -14.57
N GLY A 108 20.97 -4.38 -14.79
CA GLY A 108 22.10 -5.00 -14.10
C GLY A 108 22.03 -6.53 -14.12
N PRO A 109 23.10 -7.22 -13.70
CA PRO A 109 23.12 -8.68 -13.64
C PRO A 109 22.07 -9.24 -12.65
N PRO A 110 21.67 -10.52 -12.78
CA PRO A 110 20.75 -11.14 -11.82
C PRO A 110 21.33 -11.12 -10.39
N GLY A 111 20.46 -11.12 -9.37
CA GLY A 111 20.87 -11.20 -7.96
C GLY A 111 21.31 -9.89 -7.29
N VAL A 112 21.38 -8.76 -8.02
CA VAL A 112 21.87 -7.48 -7.46
C VAL A 112 20.80 -6.60 -6.78
N GLY A 113 19.66 -7.18 -6.42
CA GLY A 113 18.61 -6.49 -5.66
C GLY A 113 17.62 -5.65 -6.47
N LYS A 114 17.53 -5.80 -7.80
CA LYS A 114 16.58 -5.04 -8.65
C LYS A 114 15.12 -5.21 -8.23
N THR A 115 14.68 -6.47 -8.07
CA THR A 115 13.33 -6.80 -7.60
C THR A 115 13.08 -6.27 -6.19
N HIS A 116 14.06 -6.36 -5.29
CA HIS A 116 13.96 -5.77 -3.95
C HIS A 116 13.68 -4.28 -4.05
N LEU A 117 14.49 -3.55 -4.82
CA LEU A 117 14.35 -2.10 -4.96
C LEU A 117 13.00 -1.71 -5.55
N ALA A 118 12.52 -2.44 -6.56
CA ALA A 118 11.20 -2.23 -7.15
C ALA A 118 10.08 -2.43 -6.12
N ILE A 119 10.13 -3.52 -5.35
CA ILE A 119 9.16 -3.80 -4.28
C ILE A 119 9.24 -2.75 -3.17
N ALA A 120 10.44 -2.34 -2.76
CA ALA A 120 10.65 -1.33 -1.71
C ALA A 120 10.09 0.04 -2.10
N LEU A 121 10.32 0.48 -3.34
CA LEU A 121 9.71 1.69 -3.88
C LEU A 121 8.19 1.55 -3.96
N GLY A 122 7.68 0.41 -4.42
CA GLY A 122 6.24 0.12 -4.44
C GLY A 122 5.60 0.14 -3.06
N TYR A 123 6.27 -0.42 -2.05
CA TYR A 123 5.82 -0.40 -0.66
C TYR A 123 5.75 1.04 -0.15
N LYS A 124 6.81 1.84 -0.39
CA LYS A 124 6.83 3.25 -0.01
C LYS A 124 5.74 4.07 -0.72
N ALA A 125 5.45 3.77 -1.99
CA ALA A 125 4.38 4.41 -2.72
C ALA A 125 3.00 4.10 -2.10
N ILE A 126 2.78 2.87 -1.63
CA ILE A 126 1.55 2.49 -0.91
C ILE A 126 1.40 3.28 0.40
N ASP A 127 2.50 3.49 1.12
CA ASP A 127 2.53 4.30 2.35
C ASP A 127 2.15 5.76 2.07
N MET A 128 2.56 6.30 0.92
CA MET A 128 2.17 7.63 0.45
C MET A 128 0.75 7.68 -0.16
N GLY A 129 0.06 6.55 -0.23
CA GLY A 129 -1.33 6.48 -0.65
C GLY A 129 -1.58 6.09 -2.11
N TYR A 130 -0.53 5.81 -2.87
CA TYR A 130 -0.63 5.34 -4.26
C TYR A 130 -1.16 3.91 -4.35
N LYS A 131 -1.92 3.62 -5.41
CA LYS A 131 -2.35 2.28 -5.79
C LYS A 131 -1.26 1.64 -6.64
N VAL A 132 -0.65 0.59 -6.11
CA VAL A 132 0.41 -0.15 -6.81
C VAL A 132 -0.13 -1.48 -7.31
N SER A 133 0.39 -1.99 -8.42
CA SER A 133 0.21 -3.37 -8.89
C SER A 133 1.57 -3.99 -9.23
N PHE A 134 1.83 -5.20 -8.75
CA PHE A 134 3.00 -6.01 -9.11
C PHE A 134 2.57 -7.16 -10.02
N ILE A 135 3.32 -7.40 -11.10
CA ILE A 135 3.08 -8.51 -12.01
C ILE A 135 4.38 -8.92 -12.70
N SER A 136 4.61 -10.23 -12.89
CA SER A 136 5.69 -10.67 -13.79
C SER A 136 5.29 -10.48 -15.24
N MET A 137 6.28 -10.29 -16.12
CA MET A 137 6.02 -10.04 -17.54
C MET A 137 5.21 -11.17 -18.20
N ASP A 138 5.53 -12.44 -17.91
CA ASP A 138 4.78 -13.59 -18.43
C ASP A 138 3.31 -13.58 -18.01
N ASN A 139 3.05 -13.27 -16.73
CA ASN A 139 1.70 -13.17 -16.21
C ASN A 139 0.93 -11.98 -16.80
N LEU A 140 1.61 -10.89 -17.11
CA LEU A 140 1.02 -9.74 -17.79
C LEU A 140 0.58 -10.11 -19.21
N VAL A 141 1.49 -10.71 -20.00
CA VAL A 141 1.20 -11.16 -21.37
C VAL A 141 0.05 -12.17 -21.37
N TYR A 142 0.07 -13.15 -20.47
CA TYR A 142 -1.01 -14.11 -20.32
C TYR A 142 -2.36 -13.43 -20.00
N SER A 143 -2.36 -12.50 -19.05
CA SER A 143 -3.58 -11.80 -18.63
C SER A 143 -4.15 -10.94 -19.77
N LEU A 144 -3.29 -10.27 -20.54
CA LEU A 144 -3.68 -9.47 -21.70
C LEU A 144 -4.29 -10.35 -22.81
N LYS A 145 -3.68 -11.52 -23.09
CA LYS A 145 -4.18 -12.45 -24.13
C LYS A 145 -5.52 -13.11 -23.78
N THR A 146 -5.80 -13.27 -22.49
CA THR A 146 -6.97 -14.05 -22.02
C THR A 146 -8.10 -13.19 -21.45
N GLN A 147 -7.95 -11.86 -21.39
CA GLN A 147 -8.92 -10.97 -20.73
C GLN A 147 -10.35 -11.03 -21.29
N ASP A 148 -10.51 -11.29 -22.59
CA ASP A 148 -11.83 -11.33 -23.23
C ASP A 148 -12.57 -12.65 -22.97
N ILE A 149 -11.84 -13.69 -22.57
CA ILE A 149 -12.36 -15.05 -22.39
C ILE A 149 -12.42 -15.41 -20.89
N MET A 150 -11.47 -14.90 -20.09
CA MET A 150 -11.34 -15.21 -18.66
C MET A 150 -11.62 -13.99 -17.78
N ARG A 151 -12.68 -14.08 -16.97
CA ARG A 151 -13.05 -13.04 -15.99
C ARG A 151 -11.91 -12.68 -15.02
N LYS A 152 -11.12 -13.68 -14.59
CA LYS A 152 -9.98 -13.47 -13.68
C LYS A 152 -8.93 -12.55 -14.30
N SER A 153 -8.60 -12.78 -15.57
CA SER A 153 -7.65 -11.95 -16.34
C SER A 153 -8.18 -10.54 -16.53
N LYS A 154 -9.48 -10.39 -16.88
CA LYS A 154 -10.13 -9.07 -16.99
C LYS A 154 -10.07 -8.26 -15.69
N ILE A 155 -10.35 -8.89 -14.54
CA ILE A 155 -10.24 -8.23 -13.23
C ILE A 155 -8.81 -7.77 -12.96
N LYS A 156 -7.81 -8.60 -13.29
CA LYS A 156 -6.39 -8.27 -13.08
C LYS A 156 -5.96 -7.10 -13.97
N ILE A 157 -6.35 -7.08 -15.24
CA ILE A 157 -6.05 -5.97 -16.15
C ILE A 157 -6.74 -4.68 -15.72
N ASN A 158 -8.03 -4.72 -15.35
CA ASN A 158 -8.73 -3.55 -14.82
C ASN A 158 -8.05 -2.97 -13.58
N LYS A 159 -7.53 -3.83 -12.72
CA LYS A 159 -6.78 -3.42 -11.53
C LYS A 159 -5.49 -2.68 -11.91
N ILE A 160 -4.72 -3.24 -12.84
CA ILE A 160 -3.49 -2.64 -13.37
C ILE A 160 -3.79 -1.27 -13.99
N HIS A 161 -4.86 -1.14 -14.78
CA HIS A 161 -5.27 0.15 -15.35
C HIS A 161 -5.66 1.19 -14.29
N SER A 162 -6.17 0.75 -13.15
CA SER A 162 -6.56 1.64 -12.04
C SER A 162 -5.42 1.97 -11.07
N SER A 163 -4.23 1.41 -11.30
CA SER A 163 -3.04 1.65 -10.47
C SER A 163 -2.28 2.89 -10.92
N ASP A 164 -1.75 3.63 -9.95
CA ASP A 164 -0.88 4.78 -10.17
C ASP A 164 0.55 4.33 -10.52
N LEU A 165 0.96 3.14 -10.03
CA LEU A 165 2.24 2.51 -10.33
C LEU A 165 2.05 1.03 -10.66
N VAL A 166 2.66 0.59 -11.77
CA VAL A 166 2.73 -0.81 -12.17
C VAL A 166 4.18 -1.26 -12.17
N ILE A 167 4.50 -2.23 -11.32
CA ILE A 167 5.81 -2.87 -11.27
C ILE A 167 5.74 -4.14 -12.11
N ILE A 168 6.57 -4.20 -13.16
CA ILE A 168 6.71 -5.35 -14.04
C ILE A 168 8.07 -5.98 -13.79
N ASP A 169 8.08 -7.21 -13.30
CA ASP A 169 9.32 -7.96 -13.04
C ASP A 169 9.58 -9.03 -14.12
N GLU A 170 10.80 -9.56 -14.16
CA GLU A 170 11.21 -10.70 -15.01
C GLU A 170 11.11 -10.43 -16.53
N ILE A 171 11.17 -9.16 -16.95
CA ILE A 171 11.08 -8.77 -18.37
C ILE A 171 12.13 -9.46 -19.26
N GLY A 172 13.29 -9.82 -18.69
CA GLY A 172 14.45 -10.37 -19.41
C GLY A 172 14.38 -11.85 -19.82
N TYR A 173 13.32 -12.59 -19.48
CA TYR A 173 13.23 -14.03 -19.75
C TYR A 173 12.32 -14.41 -20.93
N LEU A 174 11.62 -13.45 -21.53
CA LEU A 174 10.87 -13.73 -22.76
C LEU A 174 11.84 -13.94 -23.91
N PRO A 175 11.79 -15.08 -24.63
CA PRO A 175 12.45 -15.16 -25.92
C PRO A 175 11.81 -14.09 -26.81
N ILE A 176 12.57 -13.06 -27.14
CA ILE A 176 12.22 -12.12 -28.21
C ILE A 176 12.35 -12.93 -29.50
N ASN A 177 11.32 -13.71 -29.82
CA ASN A 177 11.17 -14.23 -31.16
C ASN A 177 10.98 -13.00 -32.05
N ARG A 178 12.01 -12.75 -32.87
CA ARG A 178 11.96 -11.81 -33.99
C ARG A 178 10.84 -12.18 -34.96
#